data_AF-A0A484Y3B2-F1
#
_entry.id   AF-A0A484Y3B2-F1
#
_cell.length_a   1.000
_cell.length_b   1.000
_cell.length_c   1.000
_cell.angle_alpha   90.00
_cell.angle_beta   90.00
_cell.angle_gamma   90.00
#
_symmetry.space_group_name_H-M   'P 1'
#
loop_
_entity.id
_entity.type
_entity.pdbx_description
1 polymer ?
#
loop_
_entity_poly.entity_id
_entity_poly.type
_entity_poly.pdbx_seq_one_letter_code
_entity_poly.pdbx_strand_id
1 'polypeptide(L)'
;MAIKSPPGLIPLSHLSGEELLAHLRFNRVTDEKGRYLPFDELQYRIKKGENVDVAWTLTRLARNAAIQRINYCNEAGEQAGFNITPVIAEACELVDKRATALALKDQTERLRGAGAELSQLRLEEPITSSQLEGANTTTLVARKMLETGRSPRTEDEHMIAGNAG
;
A
#
# COMPACT_ATOMS: atom_id res chain seq x y z
N MET A 1 20.61 -7.15 -0.99
CA MET A 1 20.24 -7.98 -2.16
C MET A 1 19.99 -7.03 -3.32
N ALA A 2 20.65 -7.20 -4.48
CA ALA A 2 20.47 -6.30 -5.61
C ALA A 2 19.10 -6.56 -6.27
N ILE A 3 18.22 -5.56 -6.27
CA ILE A 3 16.93 -5.62 -6.96
C ILE A 3 17.21 -5.69 -8.47
N LYS A 4 16.74 -6.74 -9.15
CA LYS A 4 16.92 -6.83 -10.61
C LYS A 4 15.91 -5.96 -11.35
N SER A 5 16.42 -5.17 -12.29
CA SER A 5 15.60 -4.37 -13.19
C SER A 5 14.86 -5.23 -14.21
N PRO A 6 13.63 -4.85 -14.59
CA PRO A 6 12.92 -5.52 -15.66
C PRO A 6 13.62 -5.37 -17.02
N PRO A 7 13.48 -6.36 -17.93
CA PRO A 7 13.94 -6.25 -19.30
C PRO A 7 13.10 -5.23 -20.07
N GLY A 8 13.64 -4.76 -21.19
CA GLY A 8 12.89 -3.97 -22.16
C GLY A 8 11.70 -4.76 -22.71
N LEU A 9 10.60 -4.07 -23.01
CA LEU A 9 9.40 -4.70 -23.54
C LEU A 9 9.61 -5.06 -25.02
N ILE A 10 9.25 -6.28 -25.40
CA ILE A 10 9.35 -6.74 -26.78
C ILE A 10 8.11 -6.26 -27.55
N PRO A 11 8.26 -5.60 -28.71
CA PRO A 11 7.13 -5.27 -29.57
C PRO A 11 6.36 -6.53 -29.98
N LEU A 12 5.02 -6.50 -29.93
CA LEU A 12 4.20 -7.66 -30.28
C LEU A 12 4.44 -8.15 -31.72
N SER A 13 4.84 -7.26 -32.63
CA SER A 13 5.22 -7.59 -34.01
C SER A 13 6.47 -8.47 -34.11
N HIS A 14 7.28 -8.55 -33.07
CA HIS A 14 8.49 -9.37 -33.02
C HIS A 14 8.26 -10.73 -32.33
N LEU A 15 7.05 -11.00 -31.85
CA LEU A 15 6.70 -12.27 -31.22
C LEU A 15 6.00 -13.18 -32.22
N SER A 16 6.45 -14.43 -32.32
CA SER A 16 5.75 -15.43 -33.12
C SER A 16 4.43 -15.84 -32.45
N GLY A 17 3.49 -16.35 -33.26
CA GLY A 17 2.22 -16.88 -32.74
C GLY A 17 2.40 -18.02 -31.74
N GLU A 18 3.42 -18.87 -31.95
CA GLU A 18 3.77 -19.97 -31.04
C GLU A 18 4.28 -19.45 -29.69
N GLU A 19 5.17 -18.45 -29.69
CA GLU A 19 5.66 -17.83 -28.46
C GLU A 19 4.53 -17.15 -27.68
N LEU A 20 3.63 -16.45 -28.37
CA LEU A 20 2.47 -15.83 -27.75
C LEU A 20 1.56 -16.87 -27.09
N LEU A 21 1.25 -17.97 -27.79
CA LEU A 21 0.41 -19.04 -27.25
C LEU A 21 1.08 -19.72 -26.04
N ALA A 22 2.38 -19.99 -26.10
CA ALA A 22 3.12 -20.61 -25.02
C ALA A 22 3.15 -19.74 -23.73
N HIS A 23 3.14 -18.42 -23.88
CA HIS A 23 3.27 -17.47 -22.77
C HIS A 23 1.96 -16.74 -22.45
N LEU A 24 0.85 -17.05 -23.13
CA LEU A 24 -0.43 -16.33 -23.00
C LEU A 24 -0.93 -16.27 -21.56
N ARG A 25 -0.61 -17.28 -20.74
CA ARG A 25 -0.96 -17.30 -19.32
C ARG A 25 -0.37 -16.13 -18.52
N PHE A 26 0.69 -15.48 -18.99
CA PHE A 26 1.28 -14.31 -18.34
C PHE A 26 0.56 -13.00 -18.68
N ASN A 27 -0.35 -12.99 -19.66
CA ASN A 27 -1.17 -11.84 -20.03
C ASN A 27 -2.30 -11.61 -19.01
N ARG A 28 -1.92 -11.27 -17.78
CA ARG A 28 -2.81 -11.01 -16.65
C ARG A 28 -2.17 -10.00 -15.68
N VAL A 29 -3.02 -9.29 -14.93
CA VAL A 29 -2.57 -8.25 -13.99
C VAL A 29 -1.90 -8.87 -12.75
N THR A 30 -2.46 -9.97 -12.25
CA THR A 30 -2.01 -10.75 -11.09
C THR A 30 -1.74 -12.20 -11.48
N ASP A 31 -0.96 -12.93 -10.68
CA ASP A 31 -0.75 -14.36 -10.92
C ASP A 31 -2.00 -15.21 -10.56
N GLU A 32 -1.91 -16.53 -10.73
CA GLU A 32 -2.98 -17.48 -10.39
C GLU A 32 -3.40 -17.44 -8.91
N LYS A 33 -2.55 -16.90 -8.03
CA LYS A 33 -2.82 -16.74 -6.60
C LYS A 33 -3.28 -15.31 -6.25
N GLY A 34 -3.55 -14.47 -7.24
CA GLY A 34 -3.96 -13.08 -7.03
C GLY A 34 -2.84 -12.12 -6.66
N ARG A 35 -1.57 -12.55 -6.71
CA ARG A 35 -0.42 -11.72 -6.31
C ARG A 35 0.00 -10.76 -7.42
N TYR A 36 0.17 -9.48 -7.08
CA TYR A 36 0.73 -8.48 -7.99
C TYR A 36 2.26 -8.46 -7.86
N LEU A 37 2.93 -9.36 -8.57
CA LEU A 37 4.38 -9.54 -8.42
C LEU A 37 5.19 -8.46 -9.16
N PRO A 38 6.21 -7.86 -8.53
CA PRO A 38 7.23 -7.11 -9.25
C PRO A 38 8.08 -8.06 -10.11
N PHE A 39 8.80 -7.52 -11.10
CA PHE A 39 9.63 -8.32 -11.99
C PHE A 39 10.64 -9.19 -11.23
N ASP A 40 11.28 -8.61 -10.21
CA ASP A 40 12.32 -9.29 -9.44
C ASP A 40 11.81 -10.59 -8.82
N GLU A 41 10.53 -10.67 -8.46
CA GLU A 41 9.90 -11.89 -7.97
C GLU A 41 9.33 -12.78 -9.07
N LEU A 42 8.80 -12.19 -10.13
CA LEU A 42 8.15 -12.91 -11.22
C LEU A 42 9.14 -13.81 -11.98
N GLN A 43 10.36 -13.32 -12.24
CA GLN A 43 11.38 -14.07 -12.99
C GLN A 43 11.70 -15.45 -12.37
N TYR A 44 11.66 -15.57 -11.04
CA TYR A 44 11.97 -16.81 -10.33
C TYR A 44 10.82 -17.82 -10.32
N ARG A 45 9.62 -17.40 -10.76
CA ARG A 45 8.40 -18.22 -10.80
C ARG A 45 8.06 -18.72 -12.21
N ILE A 46 8.83 -18.29 -13.22
CA ILE A 46 8.73 -18.76 -14.59
C ILE A 46 9.42 -20.13 -14.71
N LYS A 47 8.83 -21.05 -15.49
CA LYS A 47 9.40 -22.40 -15.61
C LYS A 47 10.71 -22.35 -16.39
N LYS A 48 11.65 -23.23 -16.06
CA LYS A 48 12.88 -23.41 -16.84
C LYS A 48 12.52 -23.74 -18.29
N GLY A 49 13.05 -22.97 -19.23
CA GLY A 49 12.80 -23.11 -20.67
C GLY A 49 11.79 -22.11 -21.25
N GLU A 50 11.08 -21.36 -20.40
CA GLU A 50 10.22 -20.27 -20.86
C GLU A 50 10.99 -18.95 -20.95
N ASN A 51 10.59 -18.11 -21.90
CA ASN A 51 11.22 -16.82 -22.12
C ASN A 51 10.67 -15.79 -21.12
N VAL A 52 11.56 -15.36 -20.21
CA VAL A 52 11.23 -14.40 -19.15
C VAL A 52 10.84 -13.04 -19.71
N ASP A 53 11.44 -12.62 -20.83
CA ASP A 53 11.19 -11.31 -21.44
C ASP A 53 9.81 -11.28 -22.08
N VAL A 54 9.40 -12.39 -22.73
CA VAL A 54 8.05 -12.56 -23.30
C VAL A 54 7.01 -12.59 -22.19
N ALA A 55 7.27 -13.37 -21.13
CA ALA A 55 6.37 -13.43 -19.97
C ALA A 55 6.17 -12.05 -19.33
N TRP A 56 7.26 -11.31 -19.09
CA TRP A 56 7.19 -9.96 -18.53
C TRP A 56 6.50 -8.98 -19.47
N THR A 57 6.76 -9.07 -20.78
CA THR A 57 6.10 -8.24 -21.80
C THR A 57 4.59 -8.43 -21.77
N LEU A 58 4.10 -9.67 -21.72
CA LEU A 58 2.67 -9.97 -21.64
C LEU A 58 2.05 -9.54 -20.30
N THR A 59 2.75 -9.71 -19.18
CA THR A 59 2.29 -9.18 -17.88
C THR A 59 2.17 -7.65 -17.91
N ARG A 60 3.15 -6.95 -18.50
CA ARG A 60 3.10 -5.50 -18.65
C ARG A 60 2.01 -5.05 -19.61
N LEU A 61 1.75 -5.80 -20.68
CA LEU A 61 0.64 -5.53 -21.58
C LEU A 61 -0.70 -5.54 -20.84
N ALA A 62 -0.99 -6.60 -20.08
CA ALA A 62 -2.21 -6.67 -19.26
C ALA A 62 -2.30 -5.53 -18.24
N ARG A 63 -1.20 -5.24 -17.54
CA ARG A 63 -1.13 -4.16 -16.53
C ARG A 63 -1.28 -2.77 -17.12
N ASN A 64 -0.77 -2.53 -18.32
CA ASN A 64 -0.90 -1.26 -19.00
C ASN A 64 -2.32 -1.08 -19.56
N ALA A 65 -2.98 -2.14 -19.99
CA ALA A 65 -4.37 -2.10 -20.44
C ALA A 65 -5.36 -1.85 -19.28
N ALA A 66 -5.05 -2.33 -18.07
CA ALA A 66 -5.90 -2.18 -16.88
C ALA A 66 -5.61 -0.90 -16.07
N ILE A 67 -4.61 -0.10 -16.46
CA ILE A 67 -4.13 1.01 -15.64
C ILE A 67 -5.20 2.10 -15.50
N GLN A 68 -5.46 2.49 -14.25
CA GLN A 68 -6.21 3.70 -13.94
C GLN A 68 -5.22 4.87 -13.92
N ARG A 69 -5.33 5.73 -14.92
CA ARG A 69 -4.50 6.93 -15.04
C ARG A 69 -4.99 8.01 -14.09
N ILE A 70 -4.04 8.73 -13.49
CA ILE A 70 -4.33 9.90 -12.66
C ILE A 70 -3.88 11.17 -13.37
N ASN A 71 -4.46 12.31 -13.00
CA ASN A 71 -4.08 13.60 -13.57
C ASN A 71 -2.78 14.13 -12.95
N TYR A 72 -1.70 13.36 -13.12
CA TYR A 72 -0.35 13.69 -12.67
C TYR A 72 0.64 13.16 -13.71
N CYS A 73 1.57 14.01 -14.12
CA CYS A 73 2.63 13.68 -15.08
C CYS A 73 3.99 14.04 -14.50
N ASN A 74 5.02 13.28 -14.88
CA ASN A 74 6.41 13.66 -14.60
C ASN A 74 6.90 14.75 -15.58
N GLU A 75 8.14 15.19 -15.42
CA GLU A 75 8.79 16.21 -16.26
C GLU A 75 8.87 15.80 -17.75
N ALA A 76 8.88 14.50 -18.04
CA ALA A 76 8.89 13.95 -19.39
C ALA A 76 7.47 13.83 -20.00
N GLY A 77 6.42 14.23 -19.27
CA GLY A 77 5.02 14.15 -19.72
C GLY A 77 4.40 12.76 -19.56
N GLU A 78 5.06 11.82 -18.89
CA GLU A 78 4.54 10.48 -18.66
C GLU A 78 3.48 10.52 -17.55
N GLN A 79 2.25 10.15 -17.90
CA GLN A 79 1.14 10.14 -16.97
C GLN A 79 1.24 8.98 -15.97
N ALA A 80 1.14 9.28 -14.69
CA ALA A 80 1.10 8.26 -13.65
C ALA A 80 -0.22 7.48 -13.68
N GLY A 81 -0.18 6.29 -13.08
CA GLY A 81 -1.36 5.46 -12.91
C GLY A 81 -1.06 4.24 -12.05
N PHE A 82 -2.13 3.55 -11.67
CA PHE A 82 -2.05 2.36 -10.83
C PHE A 82 -3.06 1.32 -11.31
N ASN A 83 -2.88 0.08 -10.85
CA ASN A 83 -3.84 -0.99 -11.06
C ASN A 83 -4.55 -1.27 -9.75
N ILE A 84 -5.89 -1.29 -9.77
CA ILE A 84 -6.67 -1.84 -8.66
C ILE A 84 -6.68 -3.36 -8.82
N THR A 85 -6.06 -4.03 -7.86
CA THR A 85 -6.05 -5.50 -7.78
C THR A 85 -7.23 -5.98 -6.93
N PRO A 86 -7.64 -7.25 -7.03
CA PRO A 86 -8.69 -7.79 -6.17
C PRO A 86 -8.42 -7.59 -4.68
N VAL A 87 -7.17 -7.72 -4.25
CA VAL A 87 -6.76 -7.51 -2.84
C VAL A 87 -6.93 -6.04 -2.42
N ILE A 88 -6.58 -5.09 -3.29
CA ILE A 88 -6.80 -3.66 -3.01
C ILE A 88 -8.31 -3.38 -2.93
N ALA A 89 -9.09 -3.91 -3.87
CA ALA A 89 -10.54 -3.71 -3.87
C ALA A 89 -11.21 -4.29 -2.60
N GLU A 90 -10.81 -5.48 -2.17
CA GLU A 90 -11.27 -6.10 -0.92
C GLU A 90 -10.91 -5.25 0.31
N ALA A 91 -9.67 -4.71 0.35
CA ALA A 91 -9.25 -3.82 1.43
C ALA A 91 -10.07 -2.52 1.46
N CYS A 92 -10.33 -1.91 0.30
CA CYS A 92 -11.21 -0.75 0.18
C CYS A 92 -12.62 -1.07 0.67
N GLU A 93 -13.21 -2.19 0.25
CA GLU A 93 -14.54 -2.60 0.69
C GLU A 93 -14.60 -2.83 2.21
N LEU A 94 -13.57 -3.42 2.80
CA LEU A 94 -13.47 -3.63 4.23
C LEU A 94 -13.43 -2.29 4.99
N VAL A 95 -12.64 -1.34 4.49
CA VAL A 95 -12.57 0.02 5.05
C VAL A 95 -13.92 0.70 4.92
N ASP A 96 -14.55 0.69 3.74
CA ASP A 96 -15.84 1.32 3.50
C ASP A 96 -16.92 0.79 4.45
N LYS A 97 -16.94 -0.51 4.71
CA LYS A 97 -17.90 -1.12 5.67
C LYS A 97 -17.64 -0.69 7.11
N ARG A 98 -16.38 -0.48 7.51
CA ARG A 98 -15.98 -0.27 8.91
C ARG A 98 -15.75 1.18 9.30
N ALA A 99 -15.48 2.05 8.34
CA ALA A 99 -15.19 3.46 8.55
C ALA A 99 -16.40 4.38 8.28
N THR A 100 -17.62 3.82 8.20
CA THR A 100 -18.83 4.66 8.15
C THR A 100 -19.10 5.31 9.50
N ALA A 101 -19.73 6.49 9.49
CA ALA A 101 -20.18 7.14 10.72
C ALA A 101 -21.11 6.24 11.56
N LEU A 102 -21.91 5.39 10.92
CA LEU A 102 -22.77 4.42 11.60
C LEU A 102 -21.96 3.29 12.25
N ALA A 103 -20.96 2.73 11.55
CA ALA A 103 -20.08 1.71 12.09
C ALA A 103 -19.27 2.27 13.29
N LEU A 104 -18.77 3.51 13.18
CA LEU A 104 -18.09 4.18 14.28
C LEU A 104 -19.03 4.37 15.48
N LYS A 105 -20.28 4.77 15.24
CA LYS A 105 -21.29 4.94 16.29
C LYS A 105 -21.61 3.61 16.97
N ASP A 106 -21.85 2.54 16.21
CA ASP A 106 -22.10 1.19 16.75
C ASP A 106 -20.89 0.67 17.54
N GLN A 107 -19.66 0.86 17.05
CA GLN A 107 -18.45 0.54 17.80
C GLN A 107 -18.35 1.34 19.10
N THR A 108 -18.61 2.64 19.06
CA THR A 108 -18.60 3.51 20.24
C THR A 108 -19.68 3.10 21.25
N GLU A 109 -20.86 2.71 20.77
CA GLU A 109 -21.96 2.21 21.61
C GLU A 109 -21.64 0.86 22.23
N ARG A 110 -21.02 -0.08 21.50
CA ARG A 110 -20.54 -1.36 22.05
C ARG A 110 -19.44 -1.17 23.09
N LEU A 111 -18.61 -0.15 22.91
CA LEU A 111 -17.55 0.24 23.84
C LEU A 111 -18.07 1.17 24.96
N ARG A 112 -19.38 1.45 25.05
CA ARG A 112 -19.93 2.20 26.20
C ARG A 112 -19.68 1.40 27.47
N GLY A 113 -18.88 1.98 28.36
CA GLY A 113 -18.43 1.37 29.61
C GLY A 113 -16.93 1.06 29.63
N ALA A 114 -16.30 0.96 28.46
CA ALA A 114 -14.85 0.78 28.29
C ALA A 114 -14.06 2.09 28.43
N GLY A 115 -14.53 3.04 29.26
CA GLY A 115 -14.09 4.44 29.23
C GLY A 115 -12.57 4.67 29.32
N ALA A 116 -11.83 3.77 29.97
CA ALA A 116 -10.37 3.82 30.06
C ALA A 116 -9.64 3.29 28.82
N GLU A 117 -10.26 2.40 28.04
CA GLU A 117 -9.68 1.79 26.84
C GLU A 117 -9.84 2.73 25.63
N LEU A 118 -10.97 3.43 25.54
CA LEU A 118 -11.20 4.47 24.53
C LEU A 118 -10.31 5.70 24.70
N SER A 119 -9.97 6.07 25.95
CA SER A 119 -9.04 7.16 26.20
C SER A 119 -7.61 6.80 25.79
N GLN A 120 -7.20 5.54 25.95
CA GLN A 120 -5.89 5.08 25.48
C GLN A 120 -5.77 5.18 23.95
N LEU A 121 -6.79 4.78 23.21
CA LEU A 121 -6.80 4.89 21.74
C LEU A 121 -6.65 6.34 21.25
N ARG A 122 -7.26 7.30 21.95
CA ARG A 122 -7.11 8.73 21.63
C ARG A 122 -5.70 9.27 21.87
N LEU A 123 -4.95 8.68 22.78
CA LEU A 123 -3.56 9.10 23.07
C LEU A 123 -2.56 8.39 22.16
N GLU A 124 -2.88 7.19 21.67
CA GLU A 124 -1.96 6.41 20.85
C GLU A 124 -1.74 7.01 19.47
N GLU A 125 -2.78 7.53 18.82
CA GLU A 125 -2.69 8.15 17.50
C GLU A 125 -1.69 9.33 17.45
N PRO A 126 -1.78 10.36 18.32
CA PRO A 126 -0.85 11.50 18.26
C PRO A 126 0.58 11.13 18.67
N ILE A 127 0.75 10.13 19.54
CA ILE A 127 2.08 9.63 19.91
C ILE A 127 2.71 8.89 18.72
N THR A 128 1.96 7.97 18.09
CA THR A 128 2.47 7.14 17.01
C THR A 128 2.71 7.94 15.73
N SER A 129 1.82 8.87 15.37
CA SER A 129 2.02 9.77 14.23
C SER A 129 3.27 10.63 14.39
N SER A 130 3.45 11.26 15.55
CA SER A 130 4.63 12.09 15.83
C SER A 130 5.92 11.28 15.84
N GLN A 131 5.91 10.06 16.39
CA GLN A 131 7.08 9.16 16.37
C GLN A 131 7.44 8.72 14.95
N LEU A 132 6.43 8.45 14.11
CA LEU A 132 6.63 8.17 12.68
C LEU A 132 7.22 9.38 11.95
N GLU A 133 6.87 10.60 12.36
CA GLU A 133 7.42 11.86 11.87
C GLU A 133 8.79 12.22 12.46
N GLY A 134 9.30 11.42 13.42
CA GLY A 134 10.66 11.52 13.96
C GLY A 134 10.77 12.01 15.40
N ALA A 135 9.66 12.20 16.11
CA ALA A 135 9.68 12.63 17.52
C ALA A 135 10.36 11.57 18.40
N ASN A 136 11.48 11.93 19.04
CA ASN A 136 12.27 11.01 19.85
C ASN A 136 11.80 10.97 21.33
N THR A 137 10.49 10.95 21.56
CA THR A 137 9.91 10.81 22.90
C THR A 137 9.36 9.41 23.07
N THR A 138 9.75 8.71 24.14
CA THR A 138 9.20 7.36 24.43
C THR A 138 7.69 7.42 24.65
N THR A 139 6.98 6.38 24.24
CA THR A 139 5.51 6.27 24.42
C THR A 139 5.09 6.44 25.88
N LEU A 140 5.92 6.00 26.83
CA LEU A 140 5.64 6.14 28.27
C LEU A 140 5.72 7.59 28.74
N VAL A 141 6.72 8.36 28.28
CA VAL A 141 6.84 9.79 28.61
C VAL A 141 5.74 10.61 27.94
N ALA A 142 5.48 10.33 26.66
CA ALA A 142 4.44 10.99 25.88
C ALA A 142 3.04 10.75 26.47
N ARG A 143 2.72 9.49 26.81
CA ARG A 143 1.46 9.13 27.46
C ARG A 143 1.30 9.84 28.80
N LYS A 144 2.32 9.78 29.66
CA LYS A 144 2.29 10.47 30.95
C LYS A 144 2.09 11.98 30.79
N MET A 145 2.74 12.59 29.80
CA MET A 145 2.57 14.02 29.51
C MET A 145 1.12 14.35 29.15
N LEU A 146 0.51 13.60 28.23
CA LEU A 146 -0.86 13.82 27.77
C LEU A 146 -1.90 13.51 28.87
N GLU A 147 -1.72 12.41 29.61
CA GLU A 147 -2.61 12.03 30.72
C GLU A 147 -2.59 13.03 31.87
N THR A 148 -1.42 13.60 32.18
CA THR A 148 -1.28 14.57 33.28
C THR A 148 -1.57 16.02 32.87
N GLY A 149 -1.74 16.29 31.57
CA GLY A 149 -1.86 17.64 31.03
C GLY A 149 -0.60 18.50 31.27
N ARG A 150 0.55 17.86 31.51
CA ARG A 150 1.82 18.56 31.71
C ARG A 150 2.22 19.27 30.42
N SER A 151 2.70 20.51 30.52
CA SER A 151 3.26 21.23 29.37
C SER A 151 4.48 20.49 28.76
N PRO A 152 4.58 20.43 27.42
CA PRO A 152 5.74 19.88 26.72
C PRO A 152 7.02 20.65 27.07
N ARG A 153 8.15 19.95 27.11
CA ARG A 153 9.47 20.49 27.50
C ARG A 153 10.49 20.45 26.38
N THR A 154 10.28 19.61 25.38
CA THR A 154 11.17 19.41 24.23
C THR A 154 10.39 19.64 22.95
N GLU A 155 11.12 19.88 21.85
CA GLU A 155 10.53 19.98 20.51
C GLU A 155 9.71 18.73 20.16
N ASP A 156 10.24 17.53 20.46
CA ASP A 156 9.53 16.26 20.26
C ASP A 156 8.23 16.16 21.07
N GLU A 157 8.24 16.64 22.33
CA GLU A 157 7.03 16.68 23.16
C GLU A 157 6.02 17.70 22.62
N HIS A 158 6.49 18.82 22.06
CA HIS A 158 5.66 19.81 21.39
C HIS A 158 5.00 19.25 20.12
N MET A 159 5.72 18.45 19.32
CA MET A 159 5.15 17.74 18.16
C MET A 159 4.01 16.83 18.59
N ILE A 160 4.23 16.01 19.62
CA ILE A 160 3.20 15.10 20.16
C ILE A 160 1.99 15.85 20.71
N ALA A 161 2.21 16.89 21.50
CA ALA A 161 1.12 17.69 22.05
C ALA A 161 0.32 18.42 20.96
N GLY A 162 1.00 18.85 19.88
CA GLY A 162 0.36 19.46 18.71
C GLY A 162 -0.56 18.50 17.96
N ASN A 163 -0.17 17.24 17.83
CA ASN A 163 -0.97 16.21 17.17
C ASN A 163 -2.13 15.70 18.04
N ALA A 164 -2.09 15.89 19.36
CA ALA A 164 -3.12 15.41 20.29
C ALA A 164 -4.33 16.35 20.47
N GLY A 165 -4.32 17.52 19.81
CA GLY A 165 -5.29 18.61 19.96
C GLY A 165 -6.44 18.62 18.97
#